data_AF-A0A0P7TM93-F1
#
_entry.id   AF-A0A0P7TM93-F1
#
_cell.length_a   1.000
_cell.length_b   1.000
_cell.length_c   1.000
_cell.angle_alpha   90.00
_cell.angle_beta   90.00
_cell.angle_gamma   90.00
#
_symmetry.space_group_name_H-M   'P 1'
#
loop_
_entity.id
_entity.type
_entity.pdbx_description
1 polymer ?
#
loop_
_entity_poly.entity_id
_entity_poly.type
_entity_poly.pdbx_seq_one_letter_code
_entity_poly.pdbx_strand_id
1 'polypeptide(L)'
;MATLKEKRTCGQRCQDFGRFGASPYTPAPPRLSAVSSAVYISLYYVAFYVVMTSLFALAIYVLMSTLNPYTPDYQDRLTSPGVMVWPDTYGEEDVEISFNSSDRKSWSRMSNCLKDFLQPYNKSQQLQVNIQDCKWGTYFFQKDFEGPDHTKQSCVFYRSMLGNCSGMSDPTFGYSDGTPCVIIKMNRIINFLPDNRSGKTPYVNCTLLEGSDSVSHIEYFPANGTMDLAYFPYYGKKAQPTYMNPLVAVKFHLKGRREAKVQCRVVANNIAYENFHDPYEGKVIFYLRASA
;
A
#
# COMPACT_ATOMS: atom_id res chain seq x y z
N MET A 1 15.91 5.51 69.13
CA MET A 1 14.51 5.05 69.27
C MET A 1 14.06 4.53 67.92
N ALA A 2 14.03 3.21 67.76
CA ALA A 2 13.64 2.56 66.52
C ALA A 2 12.11 2.55 66.40
N THR A 3 11.56 3.13 65.34
CA THR A 3 10.13 3.05 65.03
C THR A 3 9.84 1.73 64.34
N LEU A 4 9.35 0.76 65.13
CA LEU A 4 8.76 -0.47 64.61
C LEU A 4 7.57 -0.13 63.72
N LYS A 5 7.68 -0.40 62.42
CA LYS A 5 6.57 -0.30 61.47
C LYS A 5 5.69 -1.54 61.66
N GLU A 6 4.70 -1.42 62.53
CA GLU A 6 3.76 -2.49 62.87
C GLU A 6 2.98 -2.97 61.62
N LYS A 7 2.93 -4.29 61.39
CA LYS A 7 2.13 -4.89 60.31
C LYS A 7 0.65 -4.83 60.69
N ARG A 8 -0.15 -4.06 59.95
CA ARG A 8 -1.60 -3.91 60.16
C ARG A 8 -2.35 -5.24 60.04
N THR A 9 -3.35 -5.43 60.91
CA THR A 9 -4.20 -6.62 60.96
C THR A 9 -5.28 -6.62 59.86
N CYS A 10 -5.74 -7.81 59.46
CA CYS A 10 -6.70 -8.02 58.37
C CYS A 10 -8.02 -7.23 58.54
N GLY A 11 -8.52 -7.13 59.78
CA GLY A 11 -9.73 -6.36 60.08
C GLY A 11 -9.60 -4.86 59.81
N GLN A 12 -8.41 -4.27 60.01
CA GLN A 12 -8.15 -2.87 59.68
C GLN A 12 -8.11 -2.62 58.16
N ARG A 13 -7.65 -3.60 57.37
CA ARG A 13 -7.67 -3.53 55.89
C ARG A 13 -9.08 -3.63 55.32
N CYS A 14 -9.96 -4.44 55.91
CA CYS A 14 -11.34 -4.59 55.45
C CYS A 14 -12.20 -3.33 55.68
N GLN A 15 -11.97 -2.58 56.76
CA GLN A 15 -12.66 -1.29 56.99
C GLN A 15 -12.25 -0.20 55.99
N ASP A 16 -10.98 -0.16 55.57
CA ASP A 16 -10.49 0.80 54.57
C ASP A 16 -11.07 0.51 53.17
N PHE A 17 -11.31 -0.76 52.84
CA PHE A 17 -11.94 -1.17 51.56
C PHE A 17 -13.40 -0.71 51.44
N GLY A 18 -14.13 -0.68 52.55
CA GLY A 18 -15.52 -0.17 52.60
C GLY A 18 -15.64 1.33 52.27
N ARG A 19 -14.56 2.10 52.38
CA ARG A 19 -14.52 3.53 52.00
C ARG A 19 -14.12 3.77 50.54
N PHE A 20 -13.64 2.75 49.82
CA PHE A 20 -13.19 2.90 48.42
C PHE A 20 -14.36 2.85 47.42
N GLY A 21 -15.52 2.35 47.84
CA GLY A 21 -16.70 2.13 46.99
C GLY A 21 -17.85 3.14 47.15
N ALA A 22 -17.75 4.12 48.05
CA ALA A 22 -18.80 5.12 48.24
C ALA A 22 -18.26 6.52 47.93
N SER A 23 -18.61 7.06 46.76
CA SER A 23 -18.48 8.49 46.52
C SER A 23 -19.75 9.19 47.05
N PRO A 24 -19.58 10.30 47.78
CA PRO A 24 -19.89 11.54 47.12
C PRO A 24 -18.77 12.57 47.34
N TYR A 25 -18.29 13.12 46.22
CA TYR A 25 -17.93 14.53 46.04
C TYR A 25 -17.43 15.27 47.30
N THR A 26 -16.19 15.00 47.69
CA THR A 26 -15.16 16.00 48.03
C THR A 26 -13.96 15.22 48.58
N PRO A 27 -12.79 15.20 47.90
CA PRO A 27 -11.61 14.66 48.53
C PRO A 27 -11.30 15.53 49.75
N ALA A 28 -11.37 14.97 50.96
CA ALA A 28 -10.83 15.61 52.15
C ALA A 28 -9.40 16.08 51.82
N PRO A 29 -9.02 17.34 52.13
CA PRO A 29 -7.71 17.84 51.74
C PRO A 29 -6.65 16.90 52.32
N PRO A 30 -5.76 16.34 51.48
CA PRO A 30 -4.74 15.41 51.95
C PRO A 30 -3.97 16.04 53.13
N ARG A 31 -3.74 15.27 54.21
CA ARG A 31 -2.96 15.73 55.37
C ARG A 31 -1.66 16.34 54.85
N LEU A 32 -1.23 17.50 55.35
CA LEU A 32 -0.09 18.27 54.82
C LEU A 32 1.19 17.43 54.63
N SER A 33 1.40 16.41 55.49
CA SER A 33 2.50 15.43 55.41
C SER A 33 2.35 14.35 54.32
N ALA A 34 1.12 14.02 53.93
CA ALA A 34 0.81 13.16 52.79
C ALA A 34 0.92 13.93 51.46
N VAL A 35 0.62 15.24 51.45
CA VAL A 35 0.84 16.11 50.29
C VAL A 35 2.32 16.26 49.99
N SER A 36 3.13 16.58 51.01
CA SER A 36 4.57 16.71 50.82
C SER A 36 5.18 15.40 50.31
N SER A 37 4.84 14.26 50.92
CA SER A 37 5.32 12.94 50.49
C SER A 37 4.86 12.58 49.08
N ALA A 38 3.62 12.88 48.69
CA ALA A 38 3.10 12.63 47.34
C ALA A 38 3.77 13.53 46.28
N VAL A 39 4.07 14.78 46.62
CA VAL A 39 4.81 15.69 45.74
C VAL A 39 6.23 15.19 45.53
N TYR A 40 6.93 14.71 46.58
CA TYR A 40 8.27 14.12 46.43
C TYR A 40 8.26 12.84 45.59
N ILE A 41 7.26 11.97 45.78
CA ILE A 41 7.11 10.74 44.97
C ILE A 41 6.82 11.10 43.51
N SER A 42 5.91 12.05 43.27
CA SER A 42 5.56 12.51 41.91
C SER A 42 6.77 13.13 41.21
N LEU A 43 7.50 14.03 41.89
CA LEU A 43 8.70 14.68 41.34
C LEU A 43 9.81 13.66 41.03
N TYR A 44 9.98 12.65 41.89
CA TYR A 44 10.89 11.53 41.61
C TYR A 44 10.50 10.79 40.32
N TYR A 45 9.22 10.43 40.16
CA TYR A 45 8.78 9.74 38.94
C TYR A 45 8.89 10.63 37.70
N VAL A 46 8.59 11.93 37.81
CA VAL A 46 8.79 12.89 36.71
C VAL A 46 10.26 12.93 36.30
N ALA A 47 11.19 13.11 37.25
CA ALA A 47 12.62 13.13 36.96
C ALA A 47 13.10 11.80 36.35
N PHE A 48 12.64 10.67 36.91
CA PHE A 48 12.94 9.34 36.39
C PHE A 48 12.45 9.17 34.94
N TYR A 49 11.20 9.53 34.63
CA TYR A 49 10.67 9.42 33.29
C TYR A 49 11.34 10.37 32.30
N VAL A 50 11.72 11.58 32.71
CA VAL A 50 12.50 12.50 31.85
C VAL A 50 13.85 11.90 31.47
N VAL A 51 14.55 11.27 32.40
CA VAL A 51 15.83 10.59 32.11
C VAL A 51 15.59 9.39 31.19
N MET A 52 14.59 8.55 31.48
CA MET A 52 14.28 7.37 30.65
C MET A 52 13.86 7.74 29.23
N THR A 53 13.03 8.76 29.05
CA THR A 53 12.61 9.23 27.72
C THR A 53 13.78 9.86 26.97
N SER A 54 14.68 10.57 27.67
CA SER A 54 15.90 11.13 27.06
C SER A 54 16.85 10.04 26.56
N LEU A 55 17.07 8.98 27.33
CA LEU A 55 17.87 7.82 26.91
C LEU A 55 17.23 7.08 25.73
N PHE A 56 15.91 6.91 25.75
CA PHE A 56 15.17 6.33 24.63
C PHE A 56 15.27 7.18 23.36
N ALA A 57 15.09 8.50 23.49
CA ALA A 57 15.25 9.44 22.37
C ALA A 57 16.68 9.42 21.81
N LEU A 58 17.71 9.36 22.66
CA LEU A 58 19.10 9.21 22.25
C LEU A 58 19.32 7.89 21.49
N ALA A 59 18.77 6.78 21.97
CA ALA A 59 18.86 5.49 21.28
C ALA A 59 18.22 5.54 19.88
N ILE A 60 17.03 6.15 19.76
CA ILE A 60 16.38 6.37 18.46
C ILE A 60 17.20 7.31 17.57
N TYR A 61 17.81 8.36 18.14
CA TYR A 61 18.65 9.29 17.37
C TYR A 61 19.89 8.59 16.78
N VAL A 62 20.58 7.76 17.57
CA VAL A 62 21.72 6.96 17.10
C VAL A 62 21.27 5.99 16.01
N LEU A 63 20.14 5.29 16.22
CA LEU A 63 19.56 4.39 15.20
C LEU A 63 19.28 5.14 13.90
N MET A 64 18.60 6.28 13.95
CA MET A 64 18.29 7.08 12.75
C MET A 64 19.54 7.60 12.04
N SER A 65 20.63 7.84 12.79
CA SER A 65 21.91 8.28 12.22
C SER A 65 22.68 7.15 11.51
N THR A 66 22.39 5.89 11.83
CA THR A 66 22.99 4.73 11.14
C THR A 66 22.27 4.32 9.86
N LEU A 67 21.04 4.81 9.63
CA LEU A 67 20.22 4.41 8.49
C LEU A 67 20.56 5.19 7.22
N ASN A 68 20.62 4.47 6.09
CA ASN A 68 20.71 5.10 4.78
C ASN A 68 19.33 5.63 4.34
N PRO A 69 19.21 6.92 3.94
CA PRO A 69 17.92 7.48 3.55
C PRO A 69 17.44 7.07 2.14
N TYR A 70 18.26 6.37 1.34
CA TYR A 70 17.92 5.98 -0.03
C TYR A 70 17.56 4.51 -0.17
N THR A 71 18.18 3.62 0.60
CA THR A 71 18.00 2.18 0.50
C THR A 71 17.79 1.58 1.89
N PRO A 72 16.77 0.71 2.08
CA PRO A 72 16.61 -0.01 3.34
C PRO A 72 17.70 -1.07 3.49
N ASP A 73 18.13 -1.32 4.73
CA ASP A 73 19.20 -2.29 5.02
C ASP A 73 18.75 -3.74 4.81
N TYR A 74 17.49 -4.05 5.10
CA TYR A 74 16.91 -5.40 4.98
C TYR A 74 15.66 -5.38 4.10
N GLN A 75 15.59 -6.32 3.15
CA GLN A 75 14.47 -6.50 2.23
C GLN A 75 13.94 -7.94 2.20
N ASP A 76 14.27 -8.76 3.20
CA ASP A 76 14.00 -10.21 3.20
C ASP A 76 12.51 -10.57 3.19
N ARG A 77 11.63 -9.64 3.58
CA ARG A 77 10.17 -9.80 3.51
C ARG A 77 9.55 -9.31 2.20
N LEU A 78 10.37 -8.77 1.29
CA LEU A 78 9.96 -8.18 0.01
C LEU A 78 10.69 -8.88 -1.15
N THR A 79 10.82 -10.20 -1.08
CA THR A 79 11.50 -11.01 -2.11
C THR A 79 10.79 -10.97 -3.45
N SER A 80 9.44 -10.99 -3.44
CA SER A 80 8.63 -10.81 -4.64
C SER A 80 7.67 -9.62 -4.47
N PRO A 81 7.40 -8.87 -5.54
CA PRO A 81 6.41 -7.80 -5.50
C PRO A 81 4.99 -8.35 -5.44
N GLY A 82 4.17 -7.72 -4.59
CA GLY A 82 2.73 -7.88 -4.65
C GLY A 82 2.12 -7.27 -5.92
N VAL A 83 0.96 -7.79 -6.33
CA VAL A 83 0.18 -7.29 -7.47
C VAL A 83 -1.19 -6.84 -6.97
N MET A 84 -1.61 -5.67 -7.43
CA MET A 84 -2.90 -5.08 -7.05
C MET A 84 -3.73 -4.79 -8.29
N VAL A 85 -5.05 -4.84 -8.13
CA VAL A 85 -6.04 -4.51 -9.16
C VAL A 85 -6.82 -3.26 -8.78
N TRP A 86 -7.20 -2.48 -9.78
CA TRP A 86 -8.04 -1.29 -9.67
C TRP A 86 -9.24 -1.43 -10.62
N PRO A 87 -10.47 -1.06 -10.23
CA PRO A 87 -10.89 -0.51 -8.93
C PRO A 87 -10.66 -1.45 -7.75
N ASP A 88 -10.28 -0.90 -6.61
CA ASP A 88 -9.95 -1.60 -5.37
C ASP A 88 -11.19 -1.81 -4.49
N THR A 89 -12.24 -2.39 -5.05
CA THR A 89 -13.46 -2.71 -4.30
C THR A 89 -13.28 -4.02 -3.54
N TYR A 90 -13.12 -3.92 -2.23
CA TYR A 90 -13.03 -5.08 -1.33
C TYR A 90 -14.43 -5.53 -0.90
N GLY A 91 -14.66 -6.85 -0.97
CA GLY A 91 -15.76 -7.53 -0.29
C GLY A 91 -15.40 -7.83 1.16
N GLU A 92 -15.77 -9.01 1.65
CA GLU A 92 -15.44 -9.45 3.02
C GLU A 92 -13.96 -9.89 3.15
N GLU A 93 -13.48 -10.72 2.22
CA GLU A 93 -12.11 -11.27 2.27
C GLU A 93 -11.34 -11.09 0.94
N ASP A 94 -12.08 -10.98 -0.17
CA ASP A 94 -11.52 -10.91 -1.53
C ASP A 94 -11.89 -9.60 -2.24
N VAL A 95 -11.13 -9.25 -3.28
CA VAL A 95 -11.49 -8.15 -4.18
C VAL A 95 -12.69 -8.58 -5.03
N GLU A 96 -13.78 -7.82 -4.95
CA GLU A 96 -15.00 -8.06 -5.72
C GLU A 96 -15.39 -6.81 -6.50
N ILE A 97 -15.34 -6.90 -7.82
CA ILE A 97 -15.76 -5.87 -8.75
C ILE A 97 -17.18 -6.23 -9.22
N SER A 98 -18.17 -5.77 -8.46
CA SER A 98 -19.58 -5.93 -8.78
C SER A 98 -20.18 -4.62 -9.28
N PHE A 99 -20.74 -4.64 -10.48
CA PHE A 99 -21.39 -3.46 -11.07
C PHE A 99 -22.68 -3.83 -11.80
N ASN A 100 -23.55 -2.84 -11.96
CA ASN A 100 -24.71 -2.94 -12.84
C ASN A 100 -24.50 -2.01 -14.04
N SER A 101 -24.60 -2.52 -15.26
CA SER A 101 -24.42 -1.73 -16.49
C SER A 101 -25.54 -0.71 -16.71
N SER A 102 -26.76 -1.02 -16.26
CA SER A 102 -27.93 -0.15 -16.38
C SER A 102 -27.98 0.93 -15.29
N ASP A 103 -27.48 0.64 -14.09
CA ASP A 103 -27.45 1.62 -13.01
C ASP A 103 -26.22 2.54 -13.09
N ARG A 104 -26.49 3.80 -13.43
CA ARG A 104 -25.49 4.88 -13.45
C ARG A 104 -24.72 5.03 -12.15
N LYS A 105 -25.37 4.87 -11.00
CA LYS A 105 -24.71 5.08 -9.71
C LYS A 105 -23.69 3.99 -9.42
N SER A 106 -24.02 2.74 -9.76
CA SER A 106 -23.11 1.60 -9.65
C SER A 106 -21.85 1.82 -10.49
N TRP A 107 -21.94 1.86 -11.83
CA TRP A 107 -20.73 1.96 -12.67
C TRP A 107 -19.97 3.30 -12.53
N SER A 108 -20.64 4.38 -12.14
CA SER A 108 -19.96 5.66 -11.90
C SER A 108 -18.98 5.60 -10.73
N ARG A 109 -19.25 4.78 -9.71
CA ARG A 109 -18.32 4.56 -8.59
C ARG A 109 -16.99 3.98 -9.08
N MET A 110 -17.06 2.99 -9.97
CA MET A 110 -15.89 2.27 -10.50
C MET A 110 -15.09 3.15 -11.45
N SER A 111 -15.76 3.81 -12.38
CA SER A 111 -15.12 4.75 -13.30
C SER A 111 -14.51 5.97 -12.60
N ASN A 112 -15.14 6.50 -11.55
CA ASN A 112 -14.56 7.58 -10.75
C ASN A 112 -13.30 7.13 -10.01
N CYS A 113 -13.31 5.93 -9.40
CA CYS A 113 -12.12 5.34 -8.78
C CYS A 113 -10.94 5.26 -9.77
N LEU A 114 -11.18 4.76 -10.98
CA LEU A 114 -10.14 4.71 -12.03
C LEU A 114 -9.69 6.10 -12.48
N LYS A 115 -10.61 7.06 -12.59
CA LYS A 115 -10.30 8.43 -12.98
C LYS A 115 -9.39 9.12 -11.96
N ASP A 116 -9.69 8.96 -10.68
CA ASP A 116 -8.91 9.53 -9.58
C ASP A 116 -7.53 8.85 -9.50
N PHE A 117 -7.49 7.52 -9.64
CA PHE A 117 -6.25 6.75 -9.70
C PHE A 117 -5.33 7.17 -10.86
N LEU A 118 -5.91 7.46 -12.03
CA LEU A 118 -5.15 7.85 -13.23
C LEU A 118 -4.81 9.33 -13.30
N GLN A 119 -5.34 10.17 -12.42
CA GLN A 119 -5.05 11.61 -12.38
C GLN A 119 -3.54 11.94 -12.45
N PRO A 120 -2.65 11.33 -11.64
CA PRO A 120 -1.20 11.60 -11.68
C PRO A 120 -0.50 11.16 -12.98
N TYR A 121 -1.15 10.35 -13.81
CA TYR A 121 -0.60 9.86 -15.09
C TYR A 121 -0.95 10.78 -16.28
N ASN A 122 -1.61 11.91 -16.02
CA ASN A 122 -1.91 12.90 -17.04
C ASN A 122 -0.62 13.52 -17.60
N LYS A 123 -0.53 13.60 -18.94
CA LYS A 123 0.64 14.15 -19.65
C LYS A 123 1.00 15.56 -19.19
N SER A 124 0.01 16.41 -18.91
CA SER A 124 0.22 17.77 -18.41
C SER A 124 0.93 17.82 -17.06
N GLN A 125 0.60 16.90 -16.14
CA GLN A 125 1.23 16.83 -14.82
C GLN A 125 2.64 16.22 -14.90
N GLN A 126 2.81 15.18 -15.73
CA GLN A 126 4.12 14.53 -15.87
C GLN A 126 5.15 15.43 -16.57
N LEU A 127 4.77 16.15 -17.62
CA LEU A 127 5.68 17.04 -18.35
C LEU A 127 6.16 18.24 -17.50
N GLN A 128 5.39 18.66 -16.50
CA GLN A 128 5.80 19.71 -15.57
C GLN A 128 6.89 19.24 -14.60
N VAL A 129 7.03 17.93 -14.42
CA VAL A 129 7.77 17.32 -13.32
C VAL A 129 8.96 16.48 -13.83
N ASN A 130 8.86 15.91 -15.04
CA ASN A 130 9.89 15.05 -15.62
C ASN A 130 9.84 15.05 -17.15
N ILE A 131 10.97 15.29 -17.81
CA ILE A 131 11.05 15.50 -19.27
C ILE A 131 11.69 14.29 -20.00
N GLN A 132 12.18 13.29 -19.27
CA GLN A 132 12.98 12.22 -19.89
C GLN A 132 12.14 11.09 -20.48
N ASP A 133 12.18 10.97 -21.81
CA ASP A 133 11.81 9.75 -22.51
C ASP A 133 12.90 8.68 -22.28
N CYS A 134 12.50 7.54 -21.72
CA CYS A 134 13.39 6.43 -21.45
C CYS A 134 13.54 5.51 -22.66
N LYS A 135 14.70 4.83 -22.74
CA LYS A 135 14.94 3.81 -23.76
C LYS A 135 14.19 2.52 -23.43
N TRP A 136 13.18 2.21 -24.23
CA TRP A 136 12.39 1.00 -24.11
C TRP A 136 13.23 -0.29 -24.25
N GLY A 137 12.84 -1.31 -23.49
CA GLY A 137 13.44 -2.65 -23.54
C GLY A 137 14.76 -2.81 -22.79
N THR A 138 15.26 -1.78 -22.12
CA THR A 138 16.52 -1.84 -21.34
C THR A 138 16.34 -1.32 -19.94
N TYR A 139 17.05 -1.90 -18.97
CA TYR A 139 17.07 -1.42 -17.59
C TYR A 139 17.65 -0.01 -17.50
N PHE A 140 17.01 0.84 -16.71
CA PHE A 140 17.42 2.22 -16.49
C PHE A 140 18.32 2.35 -15.26
N PHE A 141 19.55 1.86 -15.40
CA PHE A 141 20.55 1.97 -14.34
C PHE A 141 21.10 3.39 -14.24
N GLN A 142 20.99 3.98 -13.06
CA GLN A 142 21.52 5.32 -12.74
C GLN A 142 22.48 5.23 -11.55
N LYS A 143 23.74 5.58 -11.81
CA LYS A 143 24.80 5.63 -10.78
C LYS A 143 24.79 6.97 -10.04
N ASP A 144 24.59 8.05 -10.79
CA ASP A 144 24.68 9.42 -10.30
C ASP A 144 23.30 10.09 -10.16
N PHE A 145 23.26 11.17 -9.39
CA PHE A 145 22.06 11.97 -9.13
C PHE A 145 21.98 13.15 -10.10
N GLU A 146 21.76 12.84 -11.38
CA GLU A 146 21.78 13.80 -12.50
C GLU A 146 20.41 14.46 -12.77
N GLY A 147 19.38 14.10 -12.01
CA GLY A 147 18.04 14.67 -12.10
C GLY A 147 17.91 16.02 -11.38
N PRO A 148 16.75 16.70 -11.54
CA PRO A 148 16.46 17.94 -10.84
C PRO A 148 16.58 17.75 -9.32
N ASP A 149 17.09 18.75 -8.60
CA ASP A 149 17.30 18.71 -7.15
C ASP A 149 18.20 17.56 -6.64
N HIS A 150 19.21 17.16 -7.42
CA HIS A 150 20.09 16.03 -7.10
C HIS A 150 19.29 14.73 -6.85
N THR A 151 18.27 14.51 -7.68
CA THR A 151 17.49 13.27 -7.70
C THR A 151 17.92 12.39 -8.87
N LYS A 152 17.40 11.17 -8.92
CA LYS A 152 17.50 10.30 -10.09
C LYS A 152 16.31 10.55 -11.00
N GLN A 153 16.54 10.49 -12.29
CA GLN A 153 15.51 10.62 -13.31
C GLN A 153 14.54 9.43 -13.22
N SER A 154 13.32 9.63 -13.72
CA SER A 154 12.29 8.58 -13.74
C SER A 154 11.61 8.58 -15.09
N CYS A 155 11.18 7.41 -15.55
CA CYS A 155 10.48 7.28 -16.81
C CYS A 155 9.04 7.74 -16.69
N VAL A 156 8.58 8.50 -17.67
CA VAL A 156 7.18 8.90 -17.79
C VAL A 156 6.32 7.72 -18.21
N PHE A 157 5.09 7.64 -17.69
CA PHE A 157 4.09 6.66 -18.11
C PHE A 157 2.80 7.41 -18.42
N TYR A 158 2.47 7.52 -19.70
CA TYR A 158 1.29 8.27 -20.12
C TYR A 158 0.04 7.40 -20.06
N ARG A 159 -1.09 8.00 -19.65
CA ARG A 159 -2.41 7.36 -19.72
C ARG A 159 -2.75 6.82 -21.10
N SER A 160 -2.26 7.47 -22.17
CA SER A 160 -2.50 7.03 -23.55
C SER A 160 -1.95 5.63 -23.85
N MET A 161 -0.95 5.16 -23.09
CA MET A 161 -0.41 3.80 -23.23
C MET A 161 -1.42 2.71 -22.82
N LEU A 162 -2.45 3.06 -22.03
CA LEU A 162 -3.54 2.16 -21.65
C LEU A 162 -4.63 2.02 -22.74
N GLY A 163 -4.43 2.63 -23.92
CA GLY A 163 -5.32 2.50 -25.06
C GLY A 163 -6.77 2.88 -24.73
N ASN A 164 -7.69 1.97 -25.02
CA ASN A 164 -9.13 2.17 -24.82
C ASN A 164 -9.52 2.28 -23.34
N CYS A 165 -8.68 1.80 -22.42
CA CYS A 165 -8.91 1.88 -20.98
C CYS A 165 -8.26 3.12 -20.33
N SER A 166 -7.82 4.10 -21.12
CA SER A 166 -7.16 5.32 -20.63
C SER A 166 -8.12 6.33 -19.99
N GLY A 167 -9.41 6.23 -20.28
CA GLY A 167 -10.42 7.23 -19.91
C GLY A 167 -10.47 8.45 -20.83
N MET A 168 -9.68 8.48 -21.92
CA MET A 168 -9.62 9.60 -22.87
C MET A 168 -10.67 9.47 -23.97
N SER A 169 -10.81 8.28 -24.55
CA SER A 169 -11.82 7.96 -25.56
C SER A 169 -13.18 7.67 -24.92
N ASP A 170 -13.18 6.92 -23.82
CA ASP A 170 -14.38 6.55 -23.07
C ASP A 170 -14.19 6.87 -21.58
N PRO A 171 -14.93 7.85 -21.03
CA PRO A 171 -14.82 8.23 -19.61
C PRO A 171 -15.42 7.18 -18.66
N THR A 172 -16.18 6.21 -19.17
CA THR A 172 -16.81 5.15 -18.37
C THR A 172 -15.94 3.91 -18.23
N PHE A 173 -14.78 3.84 -18.90
CA PHE A 173 -13.86 2.70 -18.87
C PHE A 173 -14.52 1.35 -19.23
N GLY A 174 -15.49 1.38 -20.15
CA GLY A 174 -16.23 0.22 -20.64
C GLY A 174 -17.26 -0.35 -19.67
N TYR A 175 -17.47 0.26 -18.51
CA TYR A 175 -18.44 -0.24 -17.52
C TYR A 175 -19.91 -0.05 -17.96
N SER A 176 -20.23 0.98 -18.76
CA SER A 176 -21.58 1.15 -19.31
C SER A 176 -21.95 0.04 -20.30
N ASP A 177 -20.95 -0.39 -21.10
CA ASP A 177 -21.16 -1.30 -22.23
C ASP A 177 -21.04 -2.77 -21.82
N GLY A 178 -20.80 -3.04 -20.52
CA GLY A 178 -20.55 -4.39 -20.02
C GLY A 178 -19.19 -4.95 -20.42
N THR A 179 -18.23 -4.10 -20.81
CA THR A 179 -16.85 -4.48 -21.14
C THR A 179 -15.85 -3.78 -20.20
N PRO A 180 -15.86 -4.11 -18.90
CA PRO A 180 -15.13 -3.36 -17.89
C PRO A 180 -13.62 -3.46 -18.09
N CYS A 181 -12.94 -2.33 -17.93
CA CYS A 181 -11.49 -2.26 -17.82
C CYS A 181 -11.06 -2.33 -16.35
N VAL A 182 -10.10 -3.20 -16.04
CA VAL A 182 -9.37 -3.18 -14.76
C VAL A 182 -7.92 -2.77 -15.00
N ILE A 183 -7.28 -2.19 -14.00
CA ILE A 183 -5.88 -1.79 -14.07
C ILE A 183 -5.06 -2.60 -13.08
N ILE A 184 -4.06 -3.30 -13.59
CA ILE A 184 -3.11 -4.08 -12.81
C ILE A 184 -1.90 -3.21 -12.53
N LYS A 185 -1.56 -3.11 -11.24
CA LYS A 185 -0.41 -2.36 -10.73
C LYS A 185 0.47 -3.28 -9.91
N MET A 186 1.76 -3.32 -10.24
CA MET A 186 2.76 -4.03 -9.45
C MET A 186 3.32 -3.13 -8.32
N ASN A 187 3.61 -3.73 -7.17
CA ASN A 187 4.30 -3.07 -6.07
C ASN A 187 5.76 -2.77 -6.43
N ARG A 188 6.19 -1.54 -6.16
CA ARG A 188 7.57 -1.11 -6.41
C ARG A 188 8.48 -1.54 -5.26
N ILE A 189 9.60 -2.16 -5.59
CA ILE A 189 10.65 -2.58 -4.64
C ILE A 189 11.96 -1.92 -5.06
N ILE A 190 12.70 -1.41 -4.09
CA ILE A 190 13.96 -0.70 -4.34
C ILE A 190 15.00 -1.68 -4.87
N ASN A 191 15.67 -1.34 -5.97
CA ASN A 191 16.68 -2.16 -6.66
C ASN A 191 16.17 -3.51 -7.21
N PHE A 192 14.85 -3.65 -7.38
CA PHE A 192 14.26 -4.88 -7.90
C PHE A 192 14.42 -5.01 -9.42
N LEU A 193 14.81 -6.21 -9.87
CA LEU A 193 14.96 -6.58 -11.27
C LEU A 193 14.06 -7.80 -11.57
N PRO A 194 13.03 -7.66 -12.43
CA PRO A 194 12.11 -8.75 -12.75
C PRO A 194 12.76 -9.98 -13.39
N ASP A 195 13.83 -9.81 -14.16
CA ASP A 195 14.58 -10.89 -14.79
C ASP A 195 16.07 -10.56 -14.88
N ASN A 196 16.89 -11.27 -14.11
CA ASN A 196 18.34 -11.09 -14.14
C ASN A 196 19.05 -11.95 -15.22
N ARG A 197 18.35 -12.90 -15.86
CA ARG A 197 18.99 -13.93 -16.70
C ARG A 197 18.72 -13.74 -18.19
N SER A 198 17.47 -13.52 -18.57
CA SER A 198 17.06 -13.53 -19.99
C SER A 198 16.76 -12.15 -20.55
N GLY A 199 16.71 -11.11 -19.69
CA GLY A 199 16.31 -9.76 -20.08
C GLY A 199 14.87 -9.72 -20.64
N LYS A 200 14.02 -10.67 -20.25
CA LYS A 200 12.62 -10.70 -20.72
C LYS A 200 11.82 -9.64 -19.99
N THR A 201 10.99 -8.92 -20.73
CA THR A 201 10.03 -7.97 -20.16
C THR A 201 8.97 -8.73 -19.36
N PRO A 202 8.73 -8.35 -18.09
CA PRO A 202 7.62 -8.91 -17.32
C PRO A 202 6.30 -8.54 -17.99
N TYR A 203 5.35 -9.47 -17.98
CA TYR A 203 4.04 -9.24 -18.56
C TYR A 203 2.92 -9.79 -17.68
N VAL A 204 1.75 -9.18 -17.77
CA VAL A 204 0.56 -9.63 -17.05
C VAL A 204 -0.14 -10.70 -17.86
N ASN A 205 -0.49 -11.80 -17.20
CA ASN A 205 -1.32 -12.87 -17.75
C ASN A 205 -2.51 -13.13 -16.82
N CYS A 206 -3.71 -12.93 -17.33
CA CYS A 206 -4.96 -13.16 -16.62
C CYS A 206 -5.63 -14.45 -17.10
N THR A 207 -5.99 -15.30 -16.16
CA THR A 207 -6.64 -16.59 -16.38
C THR A 207 -7.95 -16.66 -15.60
N LEU A 208 -8.95 -17.31 -16.17
CA LEU A 208 -10.25 -17.54 -15.53
C LEU A 208 -10.14 -18.79 -14.65
N LEU A 209 -10.36 -18.64 -13.34
CA LEU A 209 -10.44 -19.76 -12.39
C LEU A 209 -11.83 -20.38 -12.41
N GLU A 210 -12.86 -19.54 -12.46
CA GLU A 210 -14.27 -19.95 -12.53
C GLU A 210 -15.02 -19.05 -13.52
N GLY A 211 -16.08 -19.58 -14.13
CA GLY A 211 -16.91 -18.80 -15.08
C GLY A 211 -16.27 -18.62 -16.46
N SER A 212 -15.62 -19.66 -16.99
CA SER A 212 -15.00 -19.61 -18.33
C SER A 212 -15.98 -19.22 -19.44
N ASP A 213 -17.27 -19.52 -19.28
CA ASP A 213 -18.32 -19.17 -20.24
C ASP A 213 -18.79 -17.70 -20.13
N SER A 214 -18.41 -17.03 -19.03
CA SER A 214 -18.84 -15.65 -18.73
C SER A 214 -17.97 -14.58 -19.38
N VAL A 215 -16.81 -14.95 -19.92
CA VAL A 215 -15.85 -14.03 -20.55
C VAL A 215 -15.48 -14.55 -21.94
N SER A 216 -15.73 -13.76 -22.97
CA SER A 216 -15.47 -14.15 -24.36
C SER A 216 -14.00 -14.06 -24.73
N HIS A 217 -13.37 -12.91 -24.43
CA HIS A 217 -11.95 -12.68 -24.63
C HIS A 217 -11.44 -11.60 -23.68
N ILE A 218 -10.12 -11.60 -23.47
CA ILE A 218 -9.40 -10.68 -22.60
C ILE A 218 -8.43 -9.91 -23.48
N GLU A 219 -8.50 -8.58 -23.44
CA GLU A 219 -7.62 -7.69 -24.19
C GLU A 219 -6.68 -6.95 -23.22
N TYR A 220 -5.41 -6.80 -23.61
CA TYR A 220 -4.37 -6.20 -22.77
C TYR A 220 -3.86 -4.90 -23.37
N PHE A 221 -3.65 -3.90 -22.54
CA PHE A 221 -3.06 -2.60 -22.91
C PHE A 221 -1.95 -2.22 -21.92
N PRO A 222 -0.72 -1.92 -22.38
CA PRO A 222 -0.21 -2.02 -23.76
C PRO A 222 -0.28 -3.44 -24.34
N ALA A 223 -0.07 -3.60 -25.65
CA ALA A 223 -0.11 -4.91 -26.31
C ALA A 223 0.78 -5.93 -25.59
N ASN A 224 0.31 -7.18 -25.46
CA ASN A 224 0.92 -8.26 -24.67
C ASN A 224 0.98 -8.03 -23.16
N GLY A 225 0.40 -6.95 -22.63
CA GLY A 225 0.36 -6.67 -21.19
C GLY A 225 1.74 -6.49 -20.56
N THR A 226 2.72 -6.01 -21.34
CA THR A 226 4.11 -5.90 -20.90
C THR A 226 4.34 -4.66 -20.02
N MET A 227 5.17 -4.82 -19.00
CA MET A 227 5.75 -3.70 -18.26
C MET A 227 7.20 -3.54 -18.72
N ASP A 228 7.53 -2.37 -19.28
CA ASP A 228 8.85 -2.14 -19.88
C ASP A 228 9.97 -2.19 -18.82
N LEU A 229 11.13 -2.73 -19.20
CA LEU A 229 12.33 -2.78 -18.35
C LEU A 229 12.87 -1.40 -17.99
N ALA A 230 12.56 -0.37 -18.79
CA ALA A 230 12.94 1.02 -18.54
C ALA A 230 12.47 1.54 -17.17
N TYR A 231 11.36 1.02 -16.64
CA TYR A 231 10.87 1.41 -15.32
C TYR A 231 11.65 0.76 -14.16
N PHE A 232 12.58 -0.15 -14.44
CA PHE A 232 13.38 -0.84 -13.44
C PHE A 232 14.87 -0.49 -13.59
N PRO A 233 15.63 -0.44 -12.48
CA PRO A 233 15.21 -0.59 -11.09
C PRO A 233 14.60 0.70 -10.49
N TYR A 234 13.74 0.54 -9.49
CA TYR A 234 13.26 1.66 -8.66
C TYR A 234 14.29 2.03 -7.59
N TYR A 235 14.60 3.31 -7.41
CA TYR A 235 15.62 3.77 -6.45
C TYR A 235 15.06 4.36 -5.15
N GLY A 236 13.75 4.25 -4.92
CA GLY A 236 13.11 4.77 -3.71
C GLY A 236 12.55 6.17 -3.88
N LYS A 237 11.65 6.58 -2.97
CA LYS A 237 10.89 7.84 -3.10
C LYS A 237 11.77 9.07 -2.96
N LYS A 238 12.85 8.98 -2.17
CA LYS A 238 13.80 10.08 -2.00
C LYS A 238 14.70 10.25 -3.22
N ALA A 239 15.15 9.15 -3.83
CA ALA A 239 15.96 9.23 -5.05
C ALA A 239 15.10 9.55 -6.28
N GLN A 240 13.88 9.01 -6.37
CA GLN A 240 12.98 9.21 -7.51
C GLN A 240 11.59 9.65 -7.01
N PRO A 241 11.42 10.94 -6.66
CA PRO A 241 10.14 11.44 -6.14
C PRO A 241 9.03 11.41 -7.18
N THR A 242 9.41 11.51 -8.46
CA THR A 242 8.53 11.63 -9.63
C THR A 242 8.30 10.30 -10.34
N TYR A 243 8.75 9.19 -9.73
CA TYR A 243 8.58 7.86 -10.28
C TYR A 243 7.12 7.44 -10.39
N MET A 244 6.77 6.92 -11.56
CA MET A 244 5.45 6.39 -11.88
C MET A 244 5.56 4.90 -12.14
N ASN A 245 4.65 4.11 -11.54
CA ASN A 245 4.63 2.67 -11.75
C ASN A 245 4.13 2.37 -13.18
N PRO A 246 4.72 1.41 -13.91
CA PRO A 246 4.13 0.92 -15.14
C PRO A 246 2.79 0.25 -14.81
N LEU A 247 1.78 0.56 -15.62
CA LEU A 247 0.42 0.04 -15.48
C LEU A 247 0.07 -0.84 -16.67
N VAL A 248 -0.77 -1.83 -16.44
CA VAL A 248 -1.37 -2.65 -17.50
C VAL A 248 -2.88 -2.63 -17.31
N ALA A 249 -3.61 -2.19 -18.32
CA ALA A 249 -5.06 -2.31 -18.33
C ALA A 249 -5.47 -3.63 -19.00
N VAL A 250 -6.49 -4.26 -18.42
CA VAL A 250 -7.06 -5.52 -18.90
C VAL A 250 -8.54 -5.28 -19.11
N LYS A 251 -9.00 -5.44 -20.36
CA LYS A 251 -10.39 -5.27 -20.74
C LYS A 251 -11.06 -6.64 -20.86
N PHE A 252 -12.15 -6.83 -20.13
CA PHE A 252 -12.91 -8.08 -20.16
C PHE A 252 -14.15 -7.93 -21.02
N HIS A 253 -14.27 -8.78 -22.04
CA HIS A 253 -15.48 -8.83 -22.86
C HIS A 253 -16.46 -9.86 -22.30
N LEU A 254 -17.37 -9.40 -21.44
CA LEU A 254 -18.31 -10.26 -20.73
C LEU A 254 -19.39 -10.82 -21.66
N LYS A 255 -19.78 -12.08 -21.43
CA LYS A 255 -20.83 -12.81 -22.15
C LYS A 255 -21.66 -13.65 -21.18
N GLY A 256 -22.90 -13.99 -21.53
CA GLY A 256 -23.69 -14.95 -20.77
C GLY A 256 -24.03 -14.49 -19.35
N ARG A 257 -23.61 -15.26 -18.33
CA ARG A 257 -23.90 -15.01 -16.91
C ARG A 257 -23.14 -13.81 -16.32
N ARG A 258 -22.08 -13.35 -17.00
CA ARG A 258 -21.28 -12.17 -16.60
C ARG A 258 -20.72 -12.23 -15.17
N GLU A 259 -20.45 -13.43 -14.68
CA GLU A 259 -19.80 -13.69 -13.39
C GLU A 259 -18.58 -14.58 -13.59
N ALA A 260 -17.41 -14.11 -13.17
CA ALA A 260 -16.16 -14.84 -13.33
C ALA A 260 -15.20 -14.58 -12.15
N LYS A 261 -14.43 -15.60 -11.78
CA LYS A 261 -13.30 -15.47 -10.86
C LYS A 261 -12.02 -15.40 -11.67
N VAL A 262 -11.32 -14.28 -11.60
CA VAL A 262 -10.15 -14.01 -12.43
C VAL A 262 -8.89 -14.01 -11.56
N GLN A 263 -7.85 -14.67 -12.05
CA GLN A 263 -6.50 -14.57 -11.48
C GLN A 263 -5.60 -13.87 -12.50
N CYS A 264 -5.08 -12.71 -12.15
CA CYS A 264 -4.06 -12.00 -12.94
C CYS A 264 -2.71 -12.14 -12.27
N ARG A 265 -1.70 -12.61 -12.99
CA ARG A 265 -0.32 -12.75 -12.48
C ARG A 265 0.68 -12.00 -13.33
N VAL A 266 1.74 -11.50 -12.72
CA VAL A 266 2.89 -10.94 -13.43
C VAL A 266 3.90 -12.06 -13.64
N VAL A 267 4.15 -12.40 -14.90
CA VAL A 267 5.07 -13.48 -15.28
C VAL A 267 6.47 -12.90 -15.45
N ALA A 268 7.38 -13.30 -14.56
CA ALA A 268 8.81 -13.01 -14.65
C ALA A 268 9.62 -14.05 -13.86
N ASN A 269 10.94 -14.12 -14.09
CA ASN A 269 11.79 -15.11 -13.43
C ASN A 269 11.97 -14.85 -11.92
N ASN A 270 12.05 -13.58 -11.51
CA ASN A 270 12.27 -13.20 -10.12
C ASN A 270 10.96 -12.81 -9.38
N ILE A 271 9.81 -13.26 -9.87
CA ILE A 271 8.51 -13.02 -9.23
C ILE A 271 7.88 -14.37 -8.90
N ALA A 272 7.79 -14.69 -7.60
CA ALA A 272 7.04 -15.85 -7.15
C ALA A 272 5.53 -15.54 -7.16
N TYR A 273 4.72 -16.53 -7.52
CA TYR A 273 3.25 -16.44 -7.47
C TYR A 273 2.60 -17.65 -6.78
N GLU A 274 3.40 -18.62 -6.34
CA GLU A 274 2.93 -19.91 -5.78
C GLU A 274 2.82 -19.88 -4.25
N ASN A 275 3.01 -18.72 -3.62
CA ASN A 275 2.82 -18.59 -2.18
C ASN A 275 1.34 -18.81 -1.80
N PHE A 276 1.12 -19.66 -0.80
CA PHE A 276 -0.20 -19.97 -0.24
C PHE A 276 -0.59 -18.99 0.88
N HIS A 277 0.39 -18.46 1.62
CA HIS A 277 0.15 -17.56 2.74
C HIS A 277 -0.12 -16.12 2.28
N ASP A 278 0.37 -15.75 1.10
CA ASP A 278 0.13 -14.44 0.50
C ASP A 278 -0.56 -14.60 -0.87
N PRO A 279 -1.89 -14.40 -0.95
CA PRO A 279 -2.64 -14.51 -2.20
C PRO A 279 -2.35 -13.36 -3.18
N TYR A 280 -1.67 -12.29 -2.73
CA TYR A 280 -1.37 -11.10 -3.52
C TYR A 280 0.10 -11.03 -3.99
N GLU A 281 0.94 -12.00 -3.62
CA GLU A 281 2.34 -12.09 -4.07
C GLU A 281 2.41 -12.55 -5.53
N GLY A 282 2.91 -11.69 -6.43
CA GLY A 282 3.05 -11.98 -7.87
C GLY A 282 1.75 -12.22 -8.65
N LYS A 283 0.60 -12.32 -7.97
CA LYS A 283 -0.73 -12.51 -8.53
C LYS A 283 -1.77 -11.72 -7.76
N VAL A 284 -2.95 -11.54 -8.36
CA VAL A 284 -4.13 -10.99 -7.71
C VAL A 284 -5.33 -11.81 -8.18
N ILE A 285 -6.18 -12.20 -7.23
CA ILE A 285 -7.42 -12.91 -7.49
C ILE A 285 -8.56 -11.97 -7.16
N PHE A 286 -9.52 -11.84 -8.07
CA PHE A 286 -10.71 -11.02 -7.86
C PHE A 286 -11.93 -11.62 -8.53
N TYR A 287 -13.10 -11.30 -8.00
CA TYR A 287 -14.37 -11.66 -8.59
C TYR A 287 -14.87 -10.50 -9.45
N LEU A 288 -15.36 -10.83 -10.65
CA LEU A 288 -15.95 -9.89 -11.57
C LEU A 288 -17.41 -10.28 -11.79
N ARG A 289 -18.34 -9.40 -11.41
CA ARG A 289 -19.78 -9.61 -11.56
C ARG A 289 -20.41 -8.39 -12.22
N ALA A 290 -21.06 -8.60 -13.37
CA ALA A 290 -21.81 -7.55 -14.04
C ALA A 290 -23.29 -7.93 -14.16
N SER A 291 -24.14 -7.18 -13.47
CA SER A 291 -25.59 -7.25 -13.64
C SER A 291 -26.04 -6.32 -14.78
N ALA A 292 -27.14 -6.68 -15.43
CA ALA A 292 -27.81 -5.87 -16.43
C ALA A 292 -29.11 -5.31 -15.87
#